data_AF-A0A4Q3XTS9-F1
#
_entry.id   AF-A0A4Q3XTS9-F1
#
_cell.length_a   1.000
_cell.length_b   1.000
_cell.length_c   1.000
_cell.angle_alpha   90.00
_cell.angle_beta   90.00
_cell.angle_gamma   90.00
#
_symmetry.space_group_name_H-M   'P 1'
#
loop_
_entity.id
_entity.type
_entity.pdbx_description
1 polymer ?
#
loop_
_entity_poly.entity_id
_entity_poly.type
_entity_poly.pdbx_seq_one_letter_code
_entity_poly.pdbx_strand_id
1 'polypeptide(L)'
;MSEAAAVPSDVQPKLRDQIRSAVIWRSGTQIAGQLLTWVSTFLVIRVLSPSDYGLFAMTQVVLVLLNMLNGYGLASALIQRRDAGLHAQRQLFGMLILLNLVLGAAQFLAAPVAAAYYRQPIVADLLRVQALLYVATPFIALPYAVLAREMDFKKQAKVNFGSGLAGAVAALAGAYSGLGVWTLVLAPLVLFTTRAIGMTWAANSLMWPSFDFRGASDIARYGGVMAFGQVFWFIQSQADVFIAGRLFDPHMLGIYTTSLFLTQIFVSKFVPPLNEVAFTAYARMKATSLSGGTNFETKIWVRNRL
;
A
#
# COMPACT_ATOMS: atom_id res chain seq x y z
N MET A 1 4.61 53.84 17.00
CA MET A 1 3.97 53.89 15.67
C MET A 1 4.82 53.04 14.74
N SER A 2 4.44 51.77 14.56
CA SER A 2 5.12 50.85 13.64
C SER A 2 4.14 50.60 12.50
N GLU A 3 4.41 51.20 11.35
CA GLU A 3 3.64 51.08 10.13
C GLU A 3 3.79 49.66 9.61
N ALA A 4 2.73 48.86 9.76
CA ALA A 4 2.65 47.56 9.12
C ALA A 4 2.61 47.79 7.61
N ALA A 5 3.74 47.55 6.94
CA ALA A 5 3.86 47.63 5.49
C ALA A 5 2.75 46.81 4.84
N ALA A 6 1.76 47.50 4.27
CA ALA A 6 0.67 46.89 3.54
C ALA A 6 1.25 46.10 2.37
N VAL A 7 1.03 44.78 2.40
CA VAL A 7 1.36 43.89 1.28
C VAL A 7 0.65 44.43 0.03
N PRO A 8 1.35 44.72 -1.08
CA PRO A 8 0.74 45.29 -2.27
C PRO A 8 -0.43 44.44 -2.78
N SER A 9 -1.57 45.08 -3.05
CA SER A 9 -2.84 44.47 -3.48
C SER A 9 -2.78 43.72 -4.82
N ASP A 10 -1.69 43.87 -5.57
CA ASP A 10 -1.45 43.27 -6.89
C ASP A 10 -0.90 41.82 -6.82
N VAL A 11 -0.59 41.31 -5.62
CA VAL A 11 -0.09 39.93 -5.40
C VAL A 11 -1.24 38.92 -5.21
N GLN A 12 -2.44 39.38 -4.83
CA GLN A 12 -3.59 38.51 -4.55
C GLN A 12 -4.19 37.77 -5.76
N PRO A 13 -4.33 38.36 -6.98
CA PRO A 13 -4.87 37.62 -8.12
C PRO A 13 -3.91 36.53 -8.62
N LYS A 14 -2.60 36.83 -8.70
CA LYS A 14 -1.57 35.88 -9.15
C LYS A 14 -1.44 34.65 -8.24
N LEU A 15 -1.56 34.83 -6.92
CA LEU A 15 -1.51 33.72 -5.97
C LEU A 15 -2.77 32.84 -6.06
N ARG A 16 -3.96 33.43 -6.23
CA ARG A 16 -5.21 32.68 -6.40
C ARG A 16 -5.23 31.85 -7.69
N ASP A 17 -4.75 32.40 -8.80
CA ASP A 17 -4.66 31.68 -10.07
C ASP A 17 -3.60 30.57 -10.05
N GLN A 18 -2.47 30.79 -9.36
CA GLN A 18 -1.47 29.73 -9.11
C GLN A 18 -2.02 28.62 -8.21
N ILE A 19 -2.76 28.95 -7.14
CA ILE A 19 -3.39 27.94 -6.28
C ILE A 19 -4.47 27.17 -7.05
N ARG A 20 -5.30 27.86 -7.83
CA ARG A 20 -6.36 27.23 -8.65
C ARG A 20 -5.78 26.30 -9.72
N SER A 21 -4.77 26.74 -10.47
CA SER A 21 -4.10 25.91 -11.47
C SER A 21 -3.37 24.73 -10.83
N ALA A 22 -2.69 24.92 -9.69
CA ALA A 22 -2.05 23.83 -8.95
C ALA A 22 -3.05 22.79 -8.42
N VAL A 23 -4.21 23.24 -7.91
CA VAL A 23 -5.29 22.35 -7.46
C VAL A 23 -5.92 21.62 -8.63
N ILE A 24 -6.24 22.29 -9.74
CA ILE A 24 -6.81 21.65 -10.94
C ILE A 24 -5.82 20.63 -11.52
N TRP A 25 -4.54 20.97 -11.62
CA TRP A 25 -3.52 20.07 -12.14
C TRP A 25 -3.31 18.85 -11.25
N ARG A 26 -3.24 19.06 -9.92
CA ARG A 26 -3.09 17.96 -8.95
C ARG A 26 -4.32 17.05 -8.96
N SER A 27 -5.52 17.62 -8.91
CA SER A 27 -6.78 16.87 -8.97
C SER A 27 -6.95 16.15 -10.30
N GLY A 28 -6.63 16.80 -11.42
CA GLY A 28 -6.70 16.22 -12.76
C GLY A 28 -5.75 15.03 -12.92
N THR A 29 -4.51 15.15 -12.44
CA THR A 29 -3.52 14.05 -12.48
C THR A 29 -3.96 12.88 -11.61
N GLN A 30 -4.51 13.14 -10.42
CA GLN A 30 -5.01 12.11 -9.52
C GLN A 30 -6.23 11.39 -10.10
N ILE A 31 -7.19 12.13 -10.67
CA ILE A 31 -8.37 11.58 -11.33
C ILE A 31 -7.96 10.75 -12.56
N ALA A 32 -7.07 11.27 -13.40
CA ALA A 32 -6.58 10.56 -14.58
C ALA A 32 -5.84 9.26 -14.20
N GLY A 33 -4.98 9.30 -13.17
CA GLY A 33 -4.32 8.10 -12.65
C GLY A 33 -5.31 7.08 -12.07
N GLN A 34 -6.35 7.55 -11.39
CA GLN A 34 -7.39 6.68 -10.83
C GLN A 34 -8.24 6.03 -11.93
N LEU A 35 -8.62 6.79 -12.97
CA LEU A 35 -9.32 6.28 -14.15
C LEU A 35 -8.46 5.27 -14.91
N LEU A 36 -7.18 5.56 -15.12
CA LEU A 36 -6.26 4.61 -15.76
C LEU A 36 -6.18 3.30 -14.99
N THR A 37 -6.11 3.38 -13.66
CA THR A 37 -6.11 2.20 -12.79
C THR A 37 -7.42 1.41 -12.93
N TRP A 38 -8.57 2.08 -12.99
CA TRP A 38 -9.87 1.43 -13.18
C TRP A 38 -9.95 0.74 -14.53
N VAL A 39 -9.65 1.46 -15.62
CA VAL A 39 -9.66 0.91 -16.97
C VAL A 39 -8.73 -0.30 -17.05
N SER A 40 -7.52 -0.21 -16.51
CA SER A 40 -6.58 -1.33 -16.48
C SER A 40 -7.15 -2.52 -15.72
N THR A 41 -7.77 -2.30 -14.57
CA THR A 41 -8.38 -3.36 -13.75
C THR A 41 -9.52 -4.06 -14.51
N PHE A 42 -10.44 -3.29 -15.09
CA PHE A 42 -11.57 -3.85 -15.85
C PHE A 42 -11.11 -4.59 -17.11
N LEU A 43 -10.09 -4.09 -17.79
CA LEU A 43 -9.49 -4.77 -18.95
C LEU A 43 -8.89 -6.12 -18.54
N VAL A 44 -8.11 -6.16 -17.47
CA VAL A 44 -7.49 -7.41 -16.98
C VAL A 44 -8.57 -8.42 -16.58
N ILE A 45 -9.62 -7.99 -15.85
CA ILE A 45 -10.75 -8.88 -15.48
C ILE A 45 -11.46 -9.46 -16.71
N ARG A 46 -11.60 -8.68 -17.79
CA ARG A 46 -12.28 -9.14 -19.00
C ARG A 46 -11.43 -10.14 -19.81
N VAL A 47 -10.12 -10.02 -19.75
CA VAL A 47 -9.20 -10.87 -20.51
C VAL A 47 -8.91 -12.18 -19.79
N LEU A 48 -8.80 -12.15 -18.45
CA LEU A 48 -8.48 -13.34 -17.67
C LEU A 48 -9.73 -14.18 -17.38
N SER A 49 -9.54 -15.50 -17.35
CA SER A 49 -10.60 -16.42 -16.99
C SER A 49 -10.84 -16.37 -15.47
N PRO A 50 -12.07 -16.65 -14.99
CA PRO A 50 -12.32 -16.78 -13.55
C PRO A 50 -11.39 -17.81 -12.89
N SER A 51 -11.07 -18.92 -13.59
CA SER A 51 -10.12 -19.93 -13.09
C SER A 51 -8.74 -19.36 -12.76
N ASP A 52 -8.24 -18.38 -13.52
CA ASP A 52 -6.95 -17.74 -13.25
C ASP A 52 -6.98 -16.99 -11.92
N TYR A 53 -8.09 -16.30 -11.64
CA TYR A 53 -8.29 -15.61 -10.37
C TYR A 53 -8.43 -16.58 -9.20
N GLY A 54 -9.08 -17.73 -9.40
CA GLY A 54 -9.19 -18.78 -8.38
C GLY A 54 -7.82 -19.36 -8.02
N LEU A 55 -7.02 -19.72 -9.03
CA LEU A 55 -5.65 -20.21 -8.83
C LEU A 55 -4.78 -19.16 -8.14
N PHE A 56 -4.86 -17.91 -8.57
CA PHE A 56 -4.14 -16.82 -7.93
C PHE A 56 -4.59 -16.63 -6.47
N ALA A 57 -5.89 -16.66 -6.18
CA ALA A 57 -6.41 -16.52 -4.82
C ALA A 57 -5.91 -17.62 -3.88
N MET A 58 -5.81 -18.87 -4.36
CA MET A 58 -5.20 -19.96 -3.59
C MET A 58 -3.74 -19.63 -3.19
N THR A 59 -2.95 -19.07 -4.12
CA THR A 59 -1.58 -18.62 -3.81
C THR A 59 -1.56 -17.46 -2.81
N GLN A 60 -2.55 -16.56 -2.89
CA GLN A 60 -2.66 -15.40 -2.01
C GLN A 60 -2.87 -15.81 -0.55
N VAL A 61 -3.57 -16.90 -0.26
CA VAL A 61 -3.72 -17.36 1.13
C VAL A 61 -2.37 -17.64 1.78
N VAL A 62 -1.48 -18.33 1.07
CA VAL A 62 -0.12 -18.61 1.56
C VAL A 62 0.71 -17.33 1.67
N LEU A 63 0.64 -16.47 0.64
CA LEU A 63 1.37 -15.20 0.63
C LEU A 63 0.97 -14.28 1.78
N VAL A 64 -0.33 -14.12 2.05
CA VAL A 64 -0.83 -13.27 3.14
C VAL A 64 -0.34 -13.80 4.48
N LEU A 65 -0.46 -15.11 4.71
CA LEU A 65 0.02 -15.77 5.94
C LEU A 65 1.50 -15.46 6.21
N LEU A 66 2.35 -15.65 5.19
CA LEU A 66 3.79 -15.44 5.34
C LEU A 66 4.16 -13.94 5.34
N ASN A 67 3.42 -13.09 4.65
CA ASN A 67 3.67 -11.64 4.65
C ASN A 67 3.46 -10.99 6.02
N MET A 68 2.61 -11.57 6.87
CA MET A 68 2.46 -11.11 8.25
C MET A 68 3.75 -11.24 9.05
N LEU A 69 4.62 -12.17 8.66
CA LEU A 69 5.91 -12.43 9.28
C LEU A 69 7.08 -11.70 8.59
N ASN A 70 6.84 -10.98 7.49
CA ASN A 70 7.89 -10.39 6.62
C ASN A 70 8.77 -9.33 7.33
N GLY A 71 8.34 -8.83 8.50
CA GLY A 71 9.18 -7.98 9.34
C GLY A 71 8.95 -6.48 9.17
N TYR A 72 7.81 -6.05 8.61
CA TYR A 72 7.37 -4.65 8.66
C TYR A 72 7.34 -4.09 10.10
N GLY A 73 7.06 -4.95 11.09
CA GLY A 73 7.21 -4.62 12.52
C GLY A 73 8.63 -4.21 12.88
N LEU A 74 9.65 -4.91 12.37
CA LEU A 74 11.06 -4.58 12.60
C LEU A 74 11.44 -3.22 11.97
N ALA A 75 10.95 -2.96 10.75
CA ALA A 75 11.17 -1.68 10.08
C ALA A 75 10.51 -0.51 10.84
N SER A 76 9.29 -0.69 11.35
CA SER A 76 8.61 0.34 12.15
C SER A 76 9.30 0.62 13.49
N ALA A 77 9.90 -0.40 14.13
CA ALA A 77 10.68 -0.22 15.35
C ALA A 77 11.91 0.67 15.14
N LEU A 78 12.57 0.58 13.98
CA LEU A 78 13.67 1.48 13.63
C LEU A 78 13.21 2.94 13.45
N ILE A 79 12.01 3.15 12.91
CA ILE A 79 11.43 4.51 12.76
C ILE A 79 11.17 5.14 14.14
N GLN A 80 10.74 4.35 15.12
CA GLN A 80 10.46 4.84 16.48
C GLN A 80 11.73 5.18 17.27
N ARG A 81 12.85 4.50 17.03
CA ARG A 81 14.13 4.78 17.70
C ARG A 81 14.84 5.98 17.07
N ARG A 82 14.69 7.16 17.68
CA ARG A 82 15.34 8.42 17.22
C ARG A 82 16.86 8.32 17.13
N ASP A 83 17.52 7.66 18.09
CA ASP A 83 18.99 7.55 18.17
C ASP A 83 19.59 6.32 17.46
N ALA A 84 18.84 5.70 16.54
CA ALA A 84 19.35 4.55 15.79
C ALA A 84 20.41 5.00 14.76
N GLY A 85 21.68 4.86 15.11
CA GLY A 85 22.83 5.10 14.24
C GLY A 85 22.98 4.08 13.09
N LEU A 86 24.00 4.26 12.24
CA LEU A 86 24.24 3.42 11.05
C LEU A 86 24.36 1.93 11.36
N HIS A 87 24.88 1.57 12.53
CA HIS A 87 25.01 0.17 12.97
C HIS A 87 23.65 -0.52 13.12
N ALA A 88 22.68 0.15 13.76
CA ALA A 88 21.33 -0.39 13.93
C ALA A 88 20.59 -0.57 12.59
N GLN A 89 20.84 0.30 11.61
CA GLN A 89 20.29 0.16 10.26
C GLN A 89 20.86 -1.06 9.53
N ARG A 90 22.18 -1.30 9.62
CA ARG A 90 22.85 -2.48 9.05
C ARG A 90 22.39 -3.78 9.70
N GLN A 91 22.20 -3.76 11.03
CA GLN A 91 21.68 -4.88 11.79
C GLN A 91 20.23 -5.21 11.40
N LEU A 92 19.36 -4.19 11.30
CA LEU A 92 18.00 -4.38 10.80
C LEU A 92 18.01 -4.99 9.39
N PHE A 93 18.89 -4.52 8.51
CA PHE A 93 18.99 -5.03 7.15
C PHE A 93 19.37 -6.51 7.11
N GLY A 94 20.37 -6.91 7.91
CA GLY A 94 20.74 -8.33 8.07
C GLY A 94 19.59 -9.18 8.60
N MET A 95 18.85 -8.68 9.60
CA MET A 95 17.67 -9.36 10.13
C MET A 95 16.56 -9.51 9.08
N LEU A 96 16.26 -8.44 8.32
CA LEU A 96 15.24 -8.47 7.28
C LEU A 96 15.61 -9.44 6.15
N ILE A 97 16.87 -9.44 5.71
CA ILE A 97 17.38 -10.38 4.71
C ILE A 97 17.22 -11.82 5.21
N LEU A 98 17.70 -12.12 6.42
CA LEU A 98 17.64 -13.48 6.95
C LEU A 98 16.18 -13.95 7.12
N LEU A 99 15.33 -13.10 7.70
CA LEU A 99 13.91 -13.39 7.88
C LEU A 99 13.21 -13.66 6.54
N ASN A 100 13.38 -12.77 5.56
CA ASN A 100 12.75 -12.92 4.25
C ASN A 100 13.32 -14.09 3.44
N LEU A 101 14.61 -14.39 3.58
CA LEU A 101 15.19 -15.56 2.95
C LEU A 101 14.61 -16.85 3.54
N VAL A 102 14.44 -16.91 4.87
CA VAL A 102 13.79 -18.03 5.54
C VAL A 102 12.33 -18.15 5.11
N LEU A 103 11.58 -17.04 5.03
CA LEU A 103 10.19 -17.07 4.56
C LEU A 103 10.07 -17.49 3.10
N GLY A 104 10.95 -16.99 2.22
CA GLY A 104 11.00 -17.37 0.82
C GLY A 104 11.34 -18.85 0.64
N ALA A 105 12.33 -19.36 1.39
CA ALA A 105 12.67 -20.78 1.39
C ALA A 105 11.52 -21.64 1.95
N ALA A 106 10.88 -21.22 3.04
CA ALA A 106 9.72 -21.90 3.60
C ALA A 106 8.56 -21.96 2.60
N GLN A 107 8.26 -20.86 1.91
CA GLN A 107 7.25 -20.86 0.83
C GLN A 107 7.63 -21.81 -0.30
N PHE A 108 8.89 -21.76 -0.76
CA PHE A 108 9.35 -22.58 -1.87
C PHE A 108 9.24 -24.08 -1.55
N LEU A 109 9.56 -24.47 -0.31
CA LEU A 109 9.44 -25.85 0.18
C LEU A 109 7.99 -26.25 0.50
N ALA A 110 7.15 -25.31 0.94
CA ALA A 110 5.73 -25.55 1.21
C ALA A 110 4.85 -25.56 -0.06
N ALA A 111 5.34 -24.99 -1.18
CA ALA A 111 4.64 -24.93 -2.46
C ALA A 111 4.01 -26.27 -2.92
N PRO A 112 4.71 -27.43 -2.92
CA PRO A 112 4.11 -28.70 -3.28
C PRO A 112 3.02 -29.16 -2.30
N VAL A 113 3.15 -28.86 -1.00
CA VAL A 113 2.14 -29.20 0.02
C VAL A 113 0.86 -28.40 -0.22
N ALA A 114 1.00 -27.09 -0.50
CA ALA A 114 -0.13 -26.24 -0.86
C ALA A 114 -0.82 -26.71 -2.16
N ALA A 115 -0.04 -27.06 -3.18
CA ALA A 115 -0.60 -27.60 -4.42
C ALA A 115 -1.35 -28.93 -4.22
N ALA A 116 -0.84 -29.81 -3.35
CA ALA A 116 -1.53 -31.05 -2.98
C ALA A 116 -2.82 -30.78 -2.19
N TYR A 117 -2.81 -29.78 -1.29
CA TYR A 117 -4.00 -29.36 -0.56
C TYR A 117 -5.09 -28.81 -1.49
N TYR A 118 -4.73 -27.96 -2.46
CA TYR A 118 -5.68 -27.39 -3.42
C TYR A 118 -5.97 -28.29 -4.63
N ARG A 119 -5.26 -29.42 -4.77
CA ARG A 119 -5.34 -30.34 -5.92
C ARG A 119 -5.05 -29.65 -7.26
N GLN A 120 -4.16 -28.66 -7.26
CA GLN A 120 -3.80 -27.85 -8.42
C GLN A 120 -2.28 -27.74 -8.54
N PRO A 121 -1.61 -28.51 -9.42
CA PRO A 121 -0.15 -28.50 -9.56
C PRO A 121 0.43 -27.12 -9.88
N ILE A 122 -0.27 -26.35 -10.71
CA ILE A 122 0.14 -25.00 -11.13
C ILE A 122 0.34 -24.05 -9.93
N VAL A 123 -0.37 -24.24 -8.82
CA VAL A 123 -0.21 -23.44 -7.59
C VAL A 123 1.21 -23.57 -7.05
N ALA A 124 1.86 -24.72 -7.18
CA ALA A 124 3.24 -24.89 -6.73
C ALA A 124 4.20 -23.98 -7.51
N ASP A 125 4.05 -23.93 -8.84
CA ASP A 125 4.94 -23.14 -9.70
C ASP A 125 4.72 -21.64 -9.47
N LEU A 126 3.46 -21.22 -9.29
CA LEU A 126 3.14 -19.83 -8.94
C LEU A 126 3.76 -19.43 -7.59
N LEU A 127 3.62 -20.27 -6.55
CA LEU A 127 4.21 -20.00 -5.23
C LEU A 127 5.75 -19.96 -5.26
N ARG A 128 6.39 -20.82 -6.06
CA ARG A 128 7.85 -20.83 -6.23
C ARG A 128 8.35 -19.52 -6.84
N VAL A 129 7.69 -19.03 -7.89
CA VAL A 129 8.06 -17.74 -8.50
C VAL A 129 7.75 -16.57 -7.56
N GLN A 130 6.62 -16.62 -6.86
CA GLN A 130 6.27 -15.62 -5.85
C GLN A 130 7.22 -15.60 -4.65
N ALA A 131 8.01 -16.65 -4.40
CA ALA A 131 9.02 -16.63 -3.34
C ALA A 131 10.09 -15.56 -3.57
N LEU A 132 10.30 -15.14 -4.83
CA LEU A 132 11.19 -14.03 -5.19
C LEU A 132 10.73 -12.68 -4.62
N LEU A 133 9.45 -12.52 -4.29
CA LEU A 133 8.92 -11.31 -3.66
C LEU A 133 9.55 -11.07 -2.29
N TYR A 134 9.82 -12.14 -1.52
CA TYR A 134 10.49 -12.01 -0.22
C TYR A 134 11.92 -11.50 -0.38
N VAL A 135 12.63 -11.93 -1.42
CA VAL A 135 14.00 -11.44 -1.69
C VAL A 135 14.00 -9.93 -1.96
N ALA A 136 12.98 -9.40 -2.63
CA ALA A 136 12.86 -7.97 -2.90
C ALA A 136 12.47 -7.16 -1.64
N THR A 137 11.82 -7.77 -0.66
CA THR A 137 11.18 -7.01 0.44
C THR A 137 12.17 -6.28 1.35
N PRO A 138 13.32 -6.85 1.79
CA PRO A 138 14.32 -6.13 2.58
C PRO A 138 14.83 -4.85 1.92
N PHE A 139 15.00 -4.88 0.60
CA PHE A 139 15.43 -3.75 -0.23
C PHE A 139 14.34 -2.69 -0.43
N ILE A 140 13.09 -3.00 -0.07
CA ILE A 140 12.01 -2.01 0.00
C ILE A 140 11.90 -1.47 1.42
N ALA A 141 11.88 -2.37 2.42
CA ALA A 141 11.56 -2.05 3.80
C ALA A 141 12.62 -1.17 4.48
N LEU A 142 13.91 -1.46 4.30
CA LEU A 142 14.98 -0.64 4.89
C LEU A 142 14.99 0.79 4.30
N PRO A 143 15.12 0.99 2.98
CA PRO A 143 15.12 2.33 2.41
C PRO A 143 13.84 3.11 2.71
N TYR A 144 12.70 2.43 2.78
CA TYR A 144 11.44 3.03 3.21
C TYR A 144 11.54 3.57 4.64
N ALA A 145 12.07 2.79 5.58
CA ALA A 145 12.26 3.23 6.95
C ALA A 145 13.25 4.40 7.06
N VAL A 146 14.34 4.39 6.28
CA VAL A 146 15.32 5.49 6.23
C VAL A 146 14.66 6.77 5.71
N LEU A 147 14.01 6.73 4.55
CA LEU A 147 13.32 7.89 3.98
C LEU A 147 12.17 8.38 4.86
N ALA A 148 11.48 7.49 5.57
CA ALA A 148 10.43 7.86 6.52
C ALA A 148 11.00 8.60 7.74
N ARG A 149 12.18 8.21 8.24
CA ARG A 149 12.88 8.93 9.31
C ARG A 149 13.36 10.31 8.85
N GLU A 150 13.81 10.43 7.61
CA GLU A 150 14.21 11.70 7.00
C GLU A 150 13.00 12.58 6.60
N MET A 151 11.77 12.06 6.75
CA MET A 151 10.53 12.69 6.30
C MET A 151 10.50 13.02 4.79
N ASP A 152 11.33 12.35 3.98
CA ASP A 152 11.36 12.52 2.51
C ASP A 152 10.31 11.61 1.84
N PHE A 153 9.04 11.91 2.13
CA PHE A 153 7.89 11.21 1.54
C PHE A 153 7.76 11.48 0.05
N LYS A 154 8.40 12.54 -0.48
CA LYS A 154 8.36 12.88 -1.90
C LYS A 154 9.10 11.84 -2.73
N LYS A 155 10.29 11.41 -2.30
CA LYS A 155 11.02 10.32 -2.97
C LYS A 155 10.23 9.00 -2.91
N GLN A 156 9.66 8.68 -1.75
CA GLN A 156 8.83 7.47 -1.59
C GLN A 156 7.64 7.48 -2.54
N ALA A 157 6.92 8.60 -2.64
CA ALA A 157 5.77 8.76 -3.52
C ALA A 157 6.15 8.58 -5.00
N LYS A 158 7.26 9.18 -5.46
CA LYS A 158 7.75 9.02 -6.85
C LYS A 158 8.07 7.57 -7.18
N VAL A 159 8.79 6.88 -6.30
CA VAL A 159 9.15 5.46 -6.51
C VAL A 159 7.90 4.59 -6.50
N ASN A 160 6.98 4.79 -5.55
CA ASN A 160 5.73 4.02 -5.49
C ASN A 160 4.89 4.23 -6.75
N PHE A 161 4.80 5.45 -7.26
CA PHE A 161 4.08 5.76 -8.49
C PHE A 161 4.72 5.09 -9.71
N GLY A 162 6.04 5.22 -9.88
CA GLY A 162 6.77 4.58 -10.99
C GLY A 162 6.69 3.05 -10.97
N SER A 163 6.80 2.45 -9.78
CA SER A 163 6.68 0.99 -9.61
C SER A 163 5.25 0.50 -9.84
N GLY A 164 4.25 1.27 -9.41
CA GLY A 164 2.84 0.99 -9.70
C GLY A 164 2.54 1.04 -11.20
N LEU A 165 3.09 2.02 -11.91
CA LEU A 165 2.96 2.11 -13.36
C LEU A 165 3.65 0.93 -14.07
N ALA A 166 4.87 0.56 -13.66
CA ALA A 166 5.58 -0.60 -14.19
C ALA A 166 4.78 -1.90 -13.97
N GLY A 167 4.21 -2.09 -12.78
CA GLY A 167 3.35 -3.23 -12.46
C GLY A 167 2.06 -3.26 -13.29
N ALA A 168 1.42 -2.10 -13.51
CA ALA A 168 0.23 -2.00 -14.34
C ALA A 168 0.53 -2.30 -15.82
N VAL A 169 1.65 -1.81 -16.34
CA VAL A 169 2.12 -2.12 -17.70
C VAL A 169 2.41 -3.61 -17.83
N ALA A 170 3.07 -4.23 -16.85
CA ALA A 170 3.32 -5.67 -16.83
C ALA A 170 2.01 -6.48 -16.79
N ALA A 171 1.00 -6.05 -16.02
CA ALA A 171 -0.30 -6.68 -15.98
C ALA A 171 -1.01 -6.60 -17.34
N LEU A 172 -1.02 -5.43 -17.99
CA LEU A 172 -1.63 -5.27 -19.32
C LEU A 172 -0.88 -6.07 -20.38
N ALA A 173 0.45 -5.97 -20.42
CA ALA A 173 1.28 -6.74 -21.34
C ALA A 173 1.07 -8.25 -21.17
N GLY A 174 0.98 -8.73 -19.92
CA GLY A 174 0.71 -10.12 -19.61
C GLY A 174 -0.67 -10.58 -20.09
N ALA A 175 -1.69 -9.76 -19.82
CA ALA A 175 -3.06 -10.03 -20.25
C ALA A 175 -3.15 -10.12 -21.78
N TYR A 176 -2.59 -9.15 -22.52
CA TYR A 176 -2.61 -9.16 -23.99
C TYR A 176 -1.76 -10.27 -24.62
N SER A 177 -0.72 -10.73 -23.92
CA SER A 177 0.11 -11.86 -24.38
C SER A 177 -0.52 -13.22 -24.11
N GLY A 178 -1.69 -13.28 -23.47
CA GLY A 178 -2.38 -14.54 -23.18
C GLY A 178 -1.72 -15.39 -22.09
N LEU A 179 -0.95 -14.78 -21.18
CA LEU A 179 -0.22 -15.48 -20.11
C LEU A 179 -1.13 -16.05 -18.99
N GLY A 180 -2.44 -15.76 -19.02
CA GLY A 180 -3.42 -16.25 -18.05
C GLY A 180 -3.04 -15.86 -16.61
N VAL A 181 -3.11 -16.83 -15.69
CA VAL A 181 -2.73 -16.68 -14.27
C VAL A 181 -1.33 -16.09 -14.04
N TRP A 182 -0.37 -16.34 -14.94
CA TRP A 182 0.99 -15.82 -14.80
C TRP A 182 1.04 -14.29 -14.85
N THR A 183 0.08 -13.65 -15.51
CA THR A 183 -0.09 -12.20 -15.50
C THR A 183 -0.25 -11.66 -14.09
N LEU A 184 -1.06 -12.34 -13.26
CA LEU A 184 -1.35 -11.94 -11.88
C LEU A 184 -0.16 -12.14 -10.95
N VAL A 185 0.79 -12.99 -11.33
CA VAL A 185 2.04 -13.23 -10.57
C VAL A 185 3.17 -12.31 -11.02
N LEU A 186 3.32 -12.10 -12.33
CA LEU A 186 4.38 -11.27 -12.88
C LEU A 186 4.17 -9.79 -12.60
N ALA A 187 2.93 -9.30 -12.61
CA ALA A 187 2.63 -7.90 -12.31
C ALA A 187 3.14 -7.45 -10.92
N PRO A 188 2.83 -8.14 -9.80
CA PRO A 188 3.41 -7.80 -8.50
C PRO A 188 4.92 -8.05 -8.45
N LEU A 189 5.46 -9.04 -9.18
CA LEU A 189 6.90 -9.27 -9.25
C LEU A 189 7.64 -8.07 -9.88
N VAL A 190 7.14 -7.55 -10.99
CA VAL A 190 7.69 -6.33 -11.63
C VAL A 190 7.53 -5.12 -10.70
N LEU A 191 6.39 -4.99 -10.04
CA LEU A 191 6.16 -3.91 -9.08
C LEU A 191 7.18 -3.96 -7.92
N PHE A 192 7.35 -5.11 -7.28
CA PHE A 192 8.24 -5.26 -6.13
C PHE A 192 9.70 -5.09 -6.52
N THR A 193 10.14 -5.65 -7.65
CA THR A 193 11.52 -5.49 -8.12
C THR A 193 11.84 -4.05 -8.50
N THR A 194 10.97 -3.39 -9.27
CA THR A 194 11.13 -1.97 -9.62
C THR A 194 11.11 -1.09 -8.37
N ARG A 195 10.25 -1.42 -7.40
CA ARG A 195 10.17 -0.69 -6.12
C ARG A 195 11.41 -0.87 -5.27
N ALA A 196 11.95 -2.09 -5.20
CA ALA A 196 13.19 -2.39 -4.48
C ALA A 196 14.36 -1.59 -5.05
N ILE A 197 14.52 -1.61 -6.38
CA ILE A 197 15.58 -0.86 -7.07
C ILE A 197 15.39 0.64 -6.86
N GLY A 198 14.19 1.15 -7.11
CA GLY A 198 13.90 2.58 -6.99
C GLY A 198 14.04 3.11 -5.57
N MET A 199 13.61 2.35 -4.56
CA MET A 199 13.73 2.74 -3.15
C MET A 199 15.18 2.73 -2.69
N THR A 200 15.92 1.68 -3.07
CA THR A 200 17.36 1.57 -2.76
C THR A 200 18.15 2.73 -3.35
N TRP A 201 17.85 3.10 -4.61
CA TRP A 201 18.48 4.25 -5.26
C TRP A 201 18.07 5.58 -4.61
N ALA A 202 16.79 5.76 -4.30
CA ALA A 202 16.27 7.00 -3.72
C ALA A 202 16.79 7.29 -2.30
N ALA A 203 16.99 6.26 -1.49
CA ALA A 203 17.57 6.39 -0.14
C ALA A 203 19.11 6.50 -0.17
N ASN A 204 19.75 6.25 -1.31
CA ASN A 204 21.21 6.14 -1.45
C ASN A 204 21.85 5.26 -0.36
N SER A 205 21.10 4.27 0.13
CA SER A 205 21.42 3.50 1.32
C SER A 205 21.90 2.10 0.94
N LEU A 206 22.86 2.00 0.02
CA LEU A 206 23.57 0.74 -0.24
C LEU A 206 24.43 0.39 0.98
N MET A 207 23.77 -0.07 2.05
CA MET A 207 24.38 -0.38 3.32
C MET A 207 24.68 -1.87 3.36
N TRP A 208 25.93 -2.22 3.66
CA TRP A 208 26.32 -3.61 3.87
C TRP A 208 25.59 -4.17 5.10
N PRO A 209 24.91 -5.33 4.99
CA PRO A 209 24.22 -5.93 6.11
C PRO A 209 25.21 -6.33 7.20
N SER A 210 24.83 -6.12 8.45
CA SER A 210 25.57 -6.61 9.62
C SER A 210 24.75 -7.74 10.25
N PHE A 211 25.40 -8.88 10.51
CA PHE A 211 24.79 -10.04 11.17
C PHE A 211 25.09 -10.07 12.67
N ASP A 212 25.38 -8.92 13.28
CA ASP A 212 25.52 -8.82 14.73
C ASP A 212 24.13 -8.69 15.37
N PHE A 213 23.60 -9.77 15.96
CA PHE A 213 22.23 -9.81 16.52
C PHE A 213 22.14 -9.38 18.00
N ARG A 214 23.21 -8.80 18.56
CA ARG A 214 23.20 -8.31 19.95
C ARG A 214 22.14 -7.20 20.12
N GLY A 215 21.21 -7.38 21.07
CA GLY A 215 20.11 -6.43 21.33
C GLY A 215 18.88 -6.55 20.41
N ALA A 216 18.83 -7.56 19.53
CA ALA A 216 17.71 -7.79 18.62
C ALA A 216 16.44 -8.32 19.32
N SER A 217 16.53 -8.74 20.59
CA SER A 217 15.41 -9.32 21.36
C SER A 217 14.20 -8.38 21.48
N ASP A 218 14.44 -7.09 21.69
CA ASP A 218 13.36 -6.11 21.84
C ASP A 218 12.63 -5.88 20.51
N ILE A 219 13.40 -5.84 19.41
CA ILE A 219 12.86 -5.66 18.05
C ILE A 219 12.09 -6.93 17.64
N ALA A 220 12.63 -8.11 17.94
CA ALA A 220 11.98 -9.40 17.69
C ALA A 220 10.69 -9.56 18.52
N ARG A 221 10.70 -9.15 19.80
CA ARG A 221 9.51 -9.17 20.67
C ARG A 221 8.41 -8.25 20.15
N TYR A 222 8.76 -7.02 19.74
CA TYR A 222 7.81 -6.09 19.13
C TYR A 222 7.23 -6.65 17.82
N GLY A 223 8.09 -7.21 16.95
CA GLY A 223 7.67 -7.89 15.73
C GLY A 223 6.73 -9.06 16.00
N GLY A 224 7.00 -9.87 17.03
CA GLY A 224 6.18 -11.02 17.42
C GLY A 224 4.80 -10.65 17.95
N VAL A 225 4.69 -9.59 18.76
CA VAL A 225 3.38 -9.09 19.24
C VAL A 225 2.53 -8.57 18.07
N MET A 226 3.15 -7.83 17.15
CA MET A 226 2.47 -7.36 15.94
C MET A 226 2.01 -8.53 15.06
N ALA A 227 2.86 -9.55 14.89
CA ALA A 227 2.51 -10.75 14.13
C ALA A 227 1.33 -11.51 14.77
N PHE A 228 1.29 -11.62 16.10
CA PHE A 228 0.19 -12.27 16.81
C PHE A 228 -1.15 -11.54 16.58
N GLY A 229 -1.15 -10.21 16.64
CA GLY A 229 -2.34 -9.41 16.33
C GLY A 229 -2.86 -9.61 14.91
N GLN A 230 -1.96 -9.87 13.95
CA GLN A 230 -2.33 -10.12 12.55
C GLN A 230 -3.01 -11.49 12.36
N VAL A 231 -2.71 -12.50 13.20
CA VAL A 231 -3.29 -13.86 13.05
C VAL A 231 -4.81 -13.84 13.06
N PHE A 232 -5.41 -13.05 13.96
CA PHE A 232 -6.87 -12.89 14.01
C PHE A 232 -7.42 -12.27 12.72
N TRP A 233 -6.74 -11.26 12.18
CA TRP A 233 -7.12 -10.64 10.91
C TRP A 233 -6.99 -11.63 9.75
N PHE A 234 -5.94 -12.46 9.71
CA PHE A 234 -5.77 -13.49 8.69
C PHE A 234 -6.88 -14.52 8.73
N ILE A 235 -7.18 -15.07 9.91
CA ILE A 235 -8.27 -16.05 10.05
C ILE A 235 -9.59 -15.43 9.60
N GLN A 236 -9.87 -14.18 10.00
CA GLN A 236 -11.09 -13.49 9.59
C GLN A 236 -11.17 -13.27 8.06
N SER A 237 -10.07 -12.86 7.43
CA SER A 237 -10.06 -12.40 6.03
C SER A 237 -9.77 -13.48 4.99
N GLN A 238 -9.15 -14.59 5.39
CA GLN A 238 -8.69 -15.63 4.47
C GLN A 238 -9.34 -17.01 4.72
N ALA A 239 -10.08 -17.20 5.81
CA ALA A 239 -10.71 -18.50 6.09
C ALA A 239 -11.71 -18.91 5.01
N ASP A 240 -12.46 -17.96 4.46
CA ASP A 240 -13.38 -18.13 3.35
C ASP A 240 -12.66 -18.68 2.11
N VAL A 241 -11.60 -18.02 1.64
CA VAL A 241 -10.82 -18.45 0.47
C VAL A 241 -10.07 -19.76 0.73
N PHE A 242 -9.55 -19.96 1.96
CA PHE A 242 -8.85 -21.19 2.33
C PHE A 242 -9.74 -22.42 2.31
N ILE A 243 -10.94 -22.32 2.89
CA ILE A 243 -11.93 -23.41 2.93
C ILE A 243 -12.55 -23.59 1.54
N ALA A 244 -12.96 -22.50 0.88
CA ALA A 244 -13.56 -22.55 -0.46
C ALA A 244 -12.59 -23.13 -1.49
N GLY A 245 -11.30 -22.82 -1.43
CA GLY A 245 -10.32 -23.37 -2.38
C GLY A 245 -10.10 -24.88 -2.25
N ARG A 246 -10.42 -25.47 -1.10
CA ARG A 246 -10.40 -26.94 -0.90
C ARG A 246 -11.66 -27.63 -1.41
N LEU A 247 -12.81 -26.95 -1.28
CA LEU A 247 -14.13 -27.50 -1.59
C LEU A 247 -14.57 -27.25 -3.03
N PHE A 248 -14.15 -26.14 -3.62
CA PHE A 248 -14.59 -25.70 -4.94
C PHE A 248 -13.51 -25.88 -6.00
N ASP A 249 -13.95 -26.08 -7.24
CA ASP A 249 -13.09 -26.01 -8.40
C ASP A 249 -12.58 -24.57 -8.62
N PRO A 250 -11.42 -24.39 -9.29
CA PRO A 250 -10.81 -23.07 -9.50
C PRO A 250 -11.75 -22.05 -10.15
N HIS A 251 -12.65 -22.49 -11.03
CA HIS A 251 -13.63 -21.61 -11.65
C HIS A 251 -14.60 -21.01 -10.64
N MET A 252 -15.18 -21.82 -9.74
CA MET A 252 -16.15 -21.36 -8.75
C MET A 252 -15.49 -20.47 -7.70
N LEU A 253 -14.30 -20.84 -7.25
CA LEU A 253 -13.48 -19.99 -6.38
C LEU A 253 -13.16 -18.66 -7.08
N GLY A 254 -12.82 -18.73 -8.37
CA GLY A 254 -12.55 -17.57 -9.22
C GLY A 254 -13.70 -16.58 -9.30
N ILE A 255 -14.93 -17.06 -9.51
CA ILE A 255 -16.14 -16.21 -9.48
C ILE A 255 -16.25 -15.55 -8.10
N TYR A 256 -16.16 -16.34 -7.03
CA TYR A 256 -16.26 -15.84 -5.66
C TYR A 256 -15.24 -14.74 -5.35
N THR A 257 -13.96 -14.99 -5.64
CA THR A 257 -12.87 -14.05 -5.35
C THR A 257 -12.91 -12.83 -6.25
N THR A 258 -13.35 -12.98 -7.50
CA THR A 258 -13.53 -11.84 -8.42
C THR A 258 -14.69 -10.95 -7.97
N SER A 259 -15.80 -11.54 -7.52
CA SER A 259 -16.91 -10.80 -6.94
C SER A 259 -16.49 -10.05 -5.68
N LEU A 260 -15.78 -10.72 -4.75
CA LEU A 260 -15.22 -10.07 -3.56
C LEU A 260 -14.28 -8.92 -3.92
N PHE A 261 -13.38 -9.14 -4.87
CA PHE A 261 -12.44 -8.12 -5.34
C PHE A 261 -13.17 -6.90 -5.92
N LEU A 262 -14.21 -7.12 -6.73
CA LEU A 262 -15.00 -6.04 -7.32
C LEU A 262 -15.76 -5.25 -6.26
N THR A 263 -16.37 -5.94 -5.29
CA THR A 263 -17.02 -5.30 -4.13
C THR A 263 -16.03 -4.49 -3.31
N GLN A 264 -14.84 -5.05 -3.04
CA GLN A 264 -13.79 -4.35 -2.29
C GLN A 264 -13.24 -3.13 -3.03
N ILE A 265 -13.07 -3.20 -4.36
CA ILE A 265 -12.70 -2.02 -5.16
C ILE A 265 -13.74 -0.93 -4.99
N PHE A 266 -15.02 -1.28 -5.07
CA PHE A 266 -16.10 -0.31 -4.91
C PHE A 266 -16.04 0.36 -3.53
N VAL A 267 -15.98 -0.44 -2.47
CA VAL A 267 -15.92 0.07 -1.08
C VAL A 267 -14.65 0.91 -0.86
N SER A 268 -13.48 0.39 -1.21
CA SER A 268 -12.19 1.05 -0.90
C SER A 268 -11.92 2.31 -1.72
N LYS A 269 -12.49 2.44 -2.92
CA LYS A 269 -12.19 3.58 -3.81
C LYS A 269 -13.29 4.63 -3.86
N PHE A 270 -14.55 4.27 -3.65
CA PHE A 270 -15.65 5.23 -3.67
C PHE A 270 -15.99 5.78 -2.28
N VAL A 271 -15.87 4.99 -1.22
CA VAL A 271 -16.26 5.41 0.13
C VAL A 271 -15.35 6.49 0.72
N PRO A 272 -14.00 6.44 0.59
CA PRO A 272 -13.14 7.47 1.19
C PRO A 272 -13.37 8.88 0.64
N PRO A 273 -13.47 9.13 -0.69
CA PRO A 273 -13.80 10.45 -1.22
C PRO A 273 -15.16 10.97 -0.75
N LEU A 274 -16.17 10.09 -0.66
CA LEU A 274 -17.49 10.45 -0.16
C LEU A 274 -17.43 10.85 1.33
N ASN A 275 -16.68 10.11 2.14
CA ASN A 275 -16.47 10.44 3.55
C ASN A 275 -15.70 11.75 3.74
N GLU A 276 -14.68 12.03 2.93
CA GLU A 276 -13.94 13.30 2.98
C GLU A 276 -14.82 14.51 2.63
N VAL A 277 -15.66 14.39 1.60
CA VAL A 277 -16.60 15.45 1.20
C VAL A 277 -17.69 15.64 2.25
N ALA A 278 -18.28 14.55 2.74
CA ALA A 278 -19.30 14.61 3.81
C ALA A 278 -18.73 15.25 5.07
N PHE A 279 -17.55 14.82 5.52
CA PHE A 279 -16.87 15.38 6.68
C PHE A 279 -16.56 16.87 6.49
N THR A 280 -16.08 17.27 5.30
CA THR A 280 -15.81 18.68 4.98
C THR A 280 -17.09 19.53 4.98
N ALA A 281 -18.21 18.98 4.49
CA ALA A 281 -19.51 19.65 4.53
C ALA A 281 -20.03 19.81 5.96
N TYR A 282 -19.96 18.75 6.78
CA TYR A 282 -20.32 18.81 8.21
C TYR A 282 -19.45 19.79 8.99
N ALA A 283 -18.14 19.80 8.76
CA ALA A 283 -17.22 20.74 9.41
C ALA A 283 -17.54 22.20 9.03
N ARG A 284 -17.88 22.49 7.77
CA ARG A 284 -18.31 23.83 7.34
C ARG A 284 -19.66 24.23 7.94
N MET A 285 -20.66 23.34 7.95
CA MET A 285 -21.95 23.63 8.57
C MET A 285 -21.81 23.93 10.07
N LYS A 286 -20.95 23.19 10.77
CA LYS A 286 -20.64 23.44 12.19
C LYS A 286 -19.91 24.76 12.40
N ALA A 287 -18.96 25.11 11.53
CA ALA A 287 -18.27 26.40 11.58
C ALA A 287 -19.22 27.59 11.29
N THR A 288 -20.13 27.46 10.33
CA THR A 288 -21.13 28.49 9.99
C THR A 288 -22.16 28.67 11.11
N SER A 289 -22.58 27.58 11.76
CA SER A 289 -23.46 27.63 12.94
C SER A 289 -22.80 28.37 14.12
N LEU A 290 -21.49 28.17 14.35
CA LEU A 290 -20.73 28.87 15.39
C LEU A 290 -20.48 30.35 15.06
N SER A 291 -20.27 30.71 13.79
CA SER A 291 -20.14 32.12 13.36
C SER A 291 -21.48 32.87 13.27
N GLY A 292 -22.60 32.14 13.19
CA GLY A 292 -23.94 32.71 13.18
C GLY A 292 -24.39 33.21 14.55
N GLY A 293 -23.90 32.60 15.64
CA GLY A 293 -24.24 33.00 17.01
C GLY A 293 -23.62 34.33 17.45
N THR A 294 -22.42 34.66 16.98
CA THR A 294 -21.71 35.89 17.38
C THR A 294 -22.15 37.15 16.63
N ASN A 295 -22.85 37.03 15.50
CA ASN A 295 -23.35 38.19 14.75
C ASN A 295 -24.82 38.56 15.08
N PHE A 296 -25.56 37.71 15.78
CA PHE A 296 -26.93 38.03 16.21
C PHE A 296 -26.96 38.92 17.47
N GLU A 297 -25.99 38.81 18.39
CA GLU A 297 -25.95 39.67 19.58
C GLU A 297 -25.56 41.12 19.25
N THR A 298 -24.69 41.34 18.27
CA THR A 298 -24.24 42.70 17.90
C THR A 298 -25.32 43.50 17.16
N LYS A 299 -26.27 42.83 16.49
CA LYS A 299 -27.36 43.51 15.75
C LYS A 299 -28.53 43.91 16.65
N ILE A 300 -28.71 43.28 17.81
CA ILE A 300 -29.74 43.67 18.78
C ILE A 300 -29.29 44.91 19.58
N TRP A 301 -27.98 45.08 19.81
CA TRP A 301 -27.45 46.23 20.56
C TRP A 301 -27.43 47.57 19.81
N VAL A 302 -27.55 47.58 18.48
CA VAL A 302 -27.55 48.83 17.68
C VAL A 302 -28.97 49.36 17.43
N ARG A 303 -30.02 48.56 17.62
CA ARG A 303 -31.42 48.96 17.36
C ARG A 303 -32.16 49.54 18.57
N ASN A 304 -31.48 49.79 19.69
CA ASN A 304 -32.03 50.41 20.91
C ASN A 304 -31.37 51.77 21.27
N ARG A 305 -30.74 52.44 20.29
CA ARG A 305 -30.28 53.85 20.41
C ARG A 305 -30.82 54.74 19.29
N LEU A 306 -32.14 54.74 19.13
CA LEU A 306 -32.91 55.85 18.60
C LEU A 306 -34.11 56.03 19.54
#